data_AF-A0A2D8KQV3-F1
#
_entry.id   AF-A0A2D8KQV3-F1
#
_cell.length_a   1.000
_cell.length_b   1.000
_cell.length_c   1.000
_cell.angle_alpha   90.00
_cell.angle_beta   90.00
_cell.angle_gamma   90.00
#
_symmetry.space_group_name_H-M   'P 1'
#
loop_
_entity.id
_entity.type
_entity.pdbx_description
1 polymer ?
#
loop_
_entity_poly.entity_id
_entity_poly.type
_entity_poly.pdbx_seq_one_letter_code
_entity_poly.pdbx_strand_id
1 'polypeptide(L)'
;MKKVVVGLSGGVDSSVSAYLLKEQGYEVIGLFMKNWHDDSVTISDECPWLDDSNDAMMVAEKLGIPFQTVDLSEEYKERIVDYMFNEYEKGRTPNPDVLCNREIKFDVFLKIALSLGADYVATGHYCRKATIEKDGETYYQLLAGKDKNKDQSYFLCQLTQEQLSKTLFPIGELEKAEVRKIAAEQELVTAGKKDSQGLCFIGKVRLPDFLQQKLKPKEGVIVEVPANTEIFSEETERAFDSKIEELEHLSKKYKYHQTDGKVVGQHQGAHYFTKGQRKGLAVGGTPEPLFVIDTDVEENVIYTGQGKDHPGIYRKALFINPEEVHWIRRDLAIKADEELKVLARIRYRQPLQEATLYQTENGMYVVFEEEQASITEGQFVAWYNQEEELLGSGVIS
;
A
#
# COMPACT_ATOMS: atom_id res chain seq x y z
N MET A 1 -16.84 -27.53 -15.24
CA MET A 1 -16.35 -26.16 -15.52
C MET A 1 -16.05 -25.54 -14.17
N LYS A 2 -14.88 -24.92 -13.97
CA LYS A 2 -14.57 -24.28 -12.68
C LYS A 2 -15.28 -22.92 -12.60
N LYS A 3 -15.77 -22.57 -11.43
CA LYS A 3 -16.51 -21.31 -11.19
C LYS A 3 -15.58 -20.24 -10.62
N VAL A 4 -15.67 -19.03 -11.17
CA VAL A 4 -14.85 -17.88 -10.75
C VAL A 4 -15.75 -16.69 -10.48
N VAL A 5 -15.62 -16.11 -9.29
CA VAL A 5 -16.27 -14.83 -8.96
C VAL A 5 -15.27 -13.71 -9.19
N VAL A 6 -15.62 -12.77 -10.07
CA VAL A 6 -14.78 -11.63 -10.44
C VAL A 6 -15.27 -10.40 -9.70
N GLY A 7 -14.39 -9.76 -8.94
CA GLY A 7 -14.66 -8.46 -8.34
C GLY A 7 -14.76 -7.39 -9.43
N LEU A 8 -15.97 -7.03 -9.83
CA LEU A 8 -16.23 -5.99 -10.82
C LEU A 8 -16.35 -4.64 -10.10
N SER A 9 -15.38 -3.74 -10.29
CA SER A 9 -15.36 -2.44 -9.61
C SER A 9 -15.95 -1.31 -10.47
N GLY A 10 -16.56 -1.63 -11.61
CA GLY A 10 -16.92 -0.64 -12.63
C GLY A 10 -15.73 -0.07 -13.40
N GLY A 11 -14.53 -0.63 -13.23
CA GLY A 11 -13.30 -0.22 -13.91
C GLY A 11 -12.92 -1.15 -15.07
N VAL A 12 -12.20 -0.61 -16.06
CA VAL A 12 -11.80 -1.35 -17.27
C VAL A 12 -11.01 -2.63 -16.99
N ASP A 13 -10.19 -2.62 -15.94
CA ASP A 13 -9.31 -3.73 -15.58
C ASP A 13 -10.10 -4.96 -15.12
N SER A 14 -11.11 -4.75 -14.27
CA SER A 14 -12.01 -5.82 -13.82
C SER A 14 -12.91 -6.31 -14.96
N SER A 15 -13.36 -5.42 -15.85
CA SER A 15 -14.20 -5.78 -16.99
C SER A 15 -13.48 -6.73 -17.95
N VAL A 16 -12.24 -6.38 -18.31
CA VAL A 16 -11.41 -7.22 -19.18
C VAL A 16 -11.02 -8.52 -18.48
N SER A 17 -10.79 -8.49 -17.16
CA SER A 17 -10.54 -9.72 -16.40
C SER A 17 -11.69 -10.71 -16.49
N ALA A 18 -12.93 -10.24 -16.35
CA ALA A 18 -14.13 -11.08 -16.50
C ALA A 18 -14.27 -11.63 -17.92
N TYR A 19 -14.05 -10.79 -18.93
CA TYR A 19 -14.06 -11.21 -20.33
C TYR A 19 -13.04 -12.32 -20.61
N LEU A 20 -11.78 -12.13 -20.21
CA LEU A 20 -10.72 -13.11 -20.43
C LEU A 20 -11.01 -14.46 -19.77
N LEU A 21 -11.55 -14.45 -18.55
CA LEU A 21 -11.94 -15.69 -17.86
C LEU A 21 -13.10 -16.39 -18.55
N LYS A 22 -14.06 -15.64 -19.09
CA LYS A 22 -15.16 -16.21 -19.87
C LYS A 22 -14.62 -16.88 -21.14
N GLU A 23 -13.72 -16.22 -21.86
CA GLU A 23 -13.06 -16.76 -23.07
C GLU A 23 -12.22 -18.01 -22.76
N GLN A 24 -11.61 -18.09 -21.58
CA GLN A 24 -10.90 -19.27 -21.11
C GLN A 24 -11.82 -20.43 -20.70
N GLY A 25 -13.15 -20.25 -20.76
CA GLY A 25 -14.13 -21.30 -20.46
C GLY A 25 -14.38 -21.49 -18.97
N TYR A 26 -14.22 -20.46 -18.14
CA TYR A 26 -14.70 -20.47 -16.75
C TYR A 26 -16.18 -20.10 -16.65
N GLU A 27 -16.85 -20.64 -15.62
CA GLU A 27 -18.18 -20.16 -15.23
C GLU A 27 -17.98 -18.88 -14.41
N VAL A 28 -18.19 -17.73 -15.05
CA VAL A 28 -17.89 -16.41 -14.47
C VAL A 28 -19.13 -15.80 -13.82
N ILE A 29 -18.99 -15.31 -12.60
CA ILE A 29 -19.98 -14.49 -11.90
C ILE A 29 -19.33 -13.15 -11.57
N GLY A 30 -19.98 -12.04 -11.93
CA GLY A 30 -19.58 -10.69 -11.53
C GLY A 30 -20.12 -10.35 -10.14
N LEU A 31 -19.29 -9.76 -9.29
CA LEU A 31 -19.71 -9.28 -7.98
C LEU A 31 -19.14 -7.88 -7.73
N PHE A 32 -20.02 -6.93 -7.41
CA PHE A 32 -19.68 -5.56 -7.03
C PHE A 32 -19.70 -5.39 -5.51
N MET A 33 -18.64 -4.84 -4.94
CA MET A 33 -18.52 -4.60 -3.50
C MET A 33 -18.82 -3.14 -3.18
N LYS A 34 -19.92 -2.89 -2.46
CA LYS A 34 -20.23 -1.58 -1.89
C LYS A 34 -19.53 -1.48 -0.52
N ASN A 35 -18.34 -0.90 -0.51
CA ASN A 35 -17.47 -0.85 0.66
C ASN A 35 -17.59 0.44 1.49
N TRP A 36 -18.09 1.52 0.92
CA TRP A 36 -18.23 2.77 1.64
C TRP A 36 -19.38 3.58 1.09
N HIS A 37 -20.19 4.11 2.00
CA HIS A 37 -21.23 5.08 1.69
C HIS A 37 -21.34 6.00 2.90
N ASP A 38 -20.65 7.14 2.82
CA ASP A 38 -20.82 8.19 3.81
C ASP A 38 -21.15 9.48 3.06
N ASP A 39 -22.43 9.84 3.13
CA ASP A 39 -22.98 11.01 2.45
C ASP A 39 -22.55 12.33 3.11
N SER A 40 -21.82 12.27 4.24
CA SER A 40 -21.42 13.46 5.00
C SER A 40 -20.10 14.11 4.56
N VAL A 41 -19.31 13.44 3.70
CA VAL A 41 -17.90 13.80 3.41
C VAL A 41 -17.57 13.90 1.92
N THR A 42 -18.48 13.49 1.04
CA THR A 42 -18.25 13.61 -0.40
C THR A 42 -18.37 15.08 -0.81
N ILE A 43 -17.42 15.56 -1.61
CA ILE A 43 -17.39 16.93 -2.15
C ILE A 43 -18.62 17.20 -3.06
N SER A 44 -19.36 16.15 -3.42
CA SER A 44 -20.55 16.15 -4.24
C SER A 44 -21.68 15.35 -3.57
N ASP A 45 -22.93 15.79 -3.75
CA ASP A 45 -24.16 15.02 -3.47
C ASP A 45 -24.31 13.77 -4.38
N GLU A 46 -23.32 13.51 -5.24
CA GLU A 46 -23.26 12.35 -6.11
C GLU A 46 -22.66 11.16 -5.38
N CYS A 47 -23.39 10.04 -5.37
CA CYS A 47 -23.00 8.80 -4.73
C CYS A 47 -22.08 8.01 -5.69
N PRO A 48 -20.73 8.06 -5.54
CA PRO A 48 -19.83 7.64 -6.62
C PRO A 48 -19.88 6.14 -6.92
N TRP A 49 -20.27 5.34 -5.92
CA TRP A 49 -20.40 3.89 -6.08
C TRP A 49 -21.58 3.50 -6.98
N LEU A 50 -22.59 4.36 -7.14
CA LEU A 50 -23.77 4.05 -7.94
C LEU A 50 -23.42 3.97 -9.44
N ASP A 51 -22.63 4.93 -9.92
CA ASP A 51 -22.13 4.94 -11.30
C ASP A 51 -21.18 3.75 -11.56
N ASP A 52 -20.28 3.47 -10.62
CA ASP A 52 -19.38 2.32 -10.71
C ASP A 52 -20.15 0.98 -10.71
N SER A 53 -21.20 0.86 -9.91
CA SER A 53 -22.08 -0.31 -9.87
C SER A 53 -22.89 -0.47 -11.16
N ASN A 54 -23.37 0.64 -11.73
CA ASN A 54 -24.09 0.63 -13.00
C ASN A 54 -23.17 0.19 -14.15
N ASP A 55 -21.95 0.71 -14.22
CA ASP A 55 -20.95 0.28 -15.21
C ASP A 55 -20.62 -1.21 -15.06
N ALA A 56 -20.45 -1.70 -13.83
CA ALA A 56 -20.21 -3.11 -13.56
C ALA A 56 -21.37 -4.01 -14.02
N MET A 57 -22.62 -3.57 -13.78
CA MET A 57 -23.82 -4.27 -14.23
C MET A 57 -23.91 -4.31 -15.76
N MET A 58 -23.67 -3.19 -16.44
CA MET A 58 -23.69 -3.13 -17.92
C MET A 58 -22.60 -4.02 -18.54
N VAL A 59 -21.42 -4.09 -17.92
CA VAL A 59 -20.36 -5.02 -18.33
C VAL A 59 -20.83 -6.47 -18.17
N ALA A 60 -21.42 -6.81 -17.03
CA ALA A 60 -21.91 -8.17 -16.79
C ALA A 60 -23.02 -8.57 -17.79
N GLU A 61 -23.93 -7.65 -18.11
CA GLU A 61 -24.98 -7.84 -19.11
C GLU A 61 -24.39 -8.05 -20.52
N LYS A 62 -23.46 -7.20 -20.95
CA LYS A 62 -22.75 -7.33 -22.25
C LYS A 62 -22.01 -8.67 -22.35
N LEU A 63 -21.40 -9.11 -21.23
CA LEU A 63 -20.72 -10.39 -21.15
C LEU A 63 -21.68 -11.56 -20.89
N GLY A 64 -22.98 -11.35 -20.68
CA GLY A 64 -23.95 -12.41 -20.38
C GLY A 64 -23.57 -13.26 -19.17
N ILE A 65 -23.02 -12.64 -18.12
CA ILE A 65 -22.64 -13.30 -16.86
C ILE A 65 -23.59 -12.86 -15.73
N PRO A 66 -23.87 -13.72 -14.73
CA PRO A 66 -24.61 -13.32 -13.54
C PRO A 66 -23.90 -12.19 -12.80
N PHE A 67 -24.67 -11.27 -12.23
CA PHE A 67 -24.16 -10.12 -11.49
C PHE A 67 -24.83 -10.01 -10.12
N GLN A 68 -24.05 -9.71 -9.09
CA GLN A 68 -24.55 -9.45 -7.74
C GLN A 68 -23.83 -8.26 -7.12
N THR A 69 -24.51 -7.58 -6.20
CA THR A 69 -23.93 -6.54 -5.36
C THR A 69 -23.96 -7.00 -3.91
N VAL A 70 -22.87 -6.77 -3.19
CA VAL A 70 -22.78 -7.04 -1.74
C VAL A 70 -22.37 -5.76 -1.03
N ASP A 71 -23.00 -5.50 0.11
CA ASP A 71 -22.62 -4.41 1.00
C ASP A 71 -21.61 -4.94 2.02
N LEU A 72 -20.40 -4.38 2.00
CA LEU A 72 -19.30 -4.71 2.94
C LEU A 72 -18.88 -3.46 3.73
N SER A 73 -19.78 -2.48 3.84
CA SER A 73 -19.45 -1.20 4.46
C SER A 73 -19.16 -1.30 5.95
N GLU A 74 -19.79 -2.24 6.66
CA GLU A 74 -19.51 -2.49 8.08
C GLU A 74 -18.09 -3.03 8.26
N GLU A 75 -17.73 -4.08 7.52
CA GLU A 75 -16.39 -4.68 7.58
C GLU A 75 -15.31 -3.71 7.10
N TYR A 76 -15.59 -2.94 6.05
CA TYR A 76 -14.65 -1.93 5.56
C TYR A 76 -14.43 -0.82 6.59
N LYS A 77 -15.50 -0.35 7.24
CA LYS A 77 -15.41 0.66 8.29
C LYS A 77 -14.54 0.17 9.44
N GLU A 78 -14.85 -1.02 9.97
CA GLU A 78 -14.15 -1.58 11.11
C GLU A 78 -12.68 -1.88 10.80
N ARG A 79 -12.41 -2.57 9.68
CA ARG A 79 -11.07 -3.10 9.39
C ARG A 79 -10.14 -2.11 8.70
N ILE A 80 -10.68 -1.13 7.97
CA ILE A 80 -9.87 -0.19 7.18
C ILE A 80 -9.96 1.22 7.75
N VAL A 81 -11.18 1.75 7.90
CA VAL A 81 -11.35 3.16 8.28
C VAL A 81 -10.99 3.39 9.75
N ASP A 82 -11.52 2.58 10.67
CA ASP A 82 -11.23 2.73 12.10
C ASP A 82 -9.75 2.45 12.40
N TYR A 83 -9.13 1.47 11.73
CA TYR A 83 -7.69 1.26 11.75
C TYR A 83 -6.92 2.50 11.28
N MET A 84 -7.30 3.07 10.14
CA MET A 84 -6.62 4.23 9.57
C MET A 84 -6.65 5.42 10.54
N PHE A 85 -7.80 5.72 11.15
CA PHE A 85 -7.90 6.78 12.16
C PHE A 85 -6.98 6.55 13.35
N ASN A 86 -6.95 5.32 13.89
CA ASN A 86 -6.10 4.95 15.02
C ASN A 86 -4.60 5.08 14.70
N GLU A 87 -4.17 4.77 13.48
CA GLU A 87 -2.77 4.93 13.08
C GLU A 87 -2.38 6.40 12.93
N TYR A 88 -3.23 7.23 12.31
CA TYR A 88 -2.99 8.66 12.21
C TYR A 88 -3.01 9.36 13.58
N GLU A 89 -3.86 8.92 14.52
CA GLU A 89 -3.86 9.42 15.90
C GLU A 89 -2.52 9.16 16.60
N LYS A 90 -1.84 8.06 16.26
CA LYS A 90 -0.49 7.73 16.75
C LYS A 90 0.65 8.36 15.95
N GLY A 91 0.34 9.20 14.95
CA GLY A 91 1.35 9.81 14.08
C GLY A 91 1.96 8.87 13.03
N ARG A 92 1.41 7.67 12.85
CA ARG A 92 1.80 6.73 11.79
C ARG A 92 1.01 7.02 10.52
N THR A 93 1.58 6.73 9.35
CA THR A 93 0.89 6.88 8.07
C THR A 93 0.58 5.49 7.50
N PRO A 94 -0.63 4.96 7.69
CA PRO A 94 -1.01 3.63 7.24
C PRO A 94 -1.14 3.53 5.71
N ASN A 95 -1.13 2.31 5.17
CA ASN A 95 -1.50 2.04 3.78
C ASN A 95 -2.84 1.28 3.70
N PRO A 96 -3.98 1.99 3.57
CA PRO A 96 -5.31 1.37 3.59
C PRO A 96 -5.56 0.46 2.36
N ASP A 97 -4.87 0.66 1.25
CA ASP A 97 -5.05 -0.16 0.05
C ASP A 97 -4.47 -1.57 0.23
N VAL A 98 -3.31 -1.69 0.89
CA VAL A 98 -2.71 -2.98 1.27
C VAL A 98 -3.67 -3.74 2.19
N LEU A 99 -4.23 -3.05 3.20
CA LEU A 99 -5.18 -3.63 4.14
C LEU A 99 -6.50 -4.00 3.48
N CYS A 100 -7.03 -3.17 2.58
CA CYS A 100 -8.26 -3.46 1.85
C CYS A 100 -8.10 -4.74 1.02
N ASN A 101 -6.95 -4.95 0.40
CA ASN A 101 -6.69 -6.22 -0.29
C ASN A 101 -6.69 -7.39 0.71
N ARG A 102 -5.90 -7.30 1.78
CA ARG A 102 -5.78 -8.39 2.78
C ARG A 102 -7.13 -8.74 3.44
N GLU A 103 -7.84 -7.73 3.92
CA GLU A 103 -8.99 -7.86 4.82
C GLU A 103 -10.35 -7.88 4.10
N ILE A 104 -10.45 -7.25 2.94
CA ILE A 104 -11.74 -7.12 2.24
C ILE A 104 -11.72 -7.95 0.96
N LYS A 105 -10.83 -7.63 0.02
CA LYS A 105 -10.84 -8.29 -1.30
C LYS A 105 -10.39 -9.75 -1.27
N PHE A 106 -9.48 -10.12 -0.38
CA PHE A 106 -8.97 -11.50 -0.32
C PHE A 106 -9.33 -12.23 0.97
N ASP A 107 -10.11 -11.62 1.86
CA ASP A 107 -10.73 -12.30 2.99
C ASP A 107 -12.26 -12.32 2.87
N VAL A 108 -12.94 -11.21 3.13
CA VAL A 108 -14.42 -11.15 3.13
C VAL A 108 -15.00 -11.50 1.75
N PHE A 109 -14.51 -10.90 0.67
CA PHE A 109 -14.94 -11.20 -0.69
C PHE A 109 -14.66 -12.66 -1.08
N LEU A 110 -13.50 -13.19 -0.70
CA LEU A 110 -13.16 -14.59 -0.95
C LEU A 110 -14.14 -15.53 -0.24
N LYS A 111 -14.44 -15.29 1.04
CA LYS A 111 -15.40 -16.08 1.82
C LYS A 111 -16.80 -16.05 1.19
N ILE A 112 -17.26 -14.88 0.75
CA ILE A 112 -18.55 -14.73 0.06
C ILE A 112 -18.54 -15.53 -1.25
N ALA A 113 -17.50 -15.39 -2.08
CA ALA A 113 -17.37 -16.13 -3.33
C ALA A 113 -17.40 -17.65 -3.14
N LEU A 114 -16.66 -18.16 -2.15
CA LEU A 114 -16.65 -19.59 -1.80
C LEU A 114 -18.03 -20.06 -1.34
N SER A 115 -18.78 -19.24 -0.58
CA SER A 115 -20.16 -19.54 -0.16
C SER A 115 -21.14 -19.64 -1.35
N LEU A 116 -20.85 -18.93 -2.45
CA LEU A 116 -21.58 -19.02 -3.73
C LEU A 116 -21.14 -20.23 -4.59
N GLY A 117 -20.26 -21.08 -4.04
CA GLY A 117 -19.74 -22.27 -4.69
C GLY A 117 -18.68 -21.98 -5.75
N ALA A 118 -17.95 -20.87 -5.62
CA ALA A 118 -16.81 -20.56 -6.49
C ALA A 118 -15.60 -21.43 -6.16
N ASP A 119 -14.82 -21.80 -7.18
CA ASP A 119 -13.52 -22.43 -7.00
C ASP A 119 -12.41 -21.39 -6.79
N TYR A 120 -12.59 -20.20 -7.40
CA TYR A 120 -11.63 -19.10 -7.36
C TYR A 120 -12.33 -17.74 -7.29
N VAL A 121 -11.58 -16.74 -6.83
CA VAL A 121 -11.84 -15.33 -7.07
C VAL A 121 -10.88 -14.76 -8.09
N ALA A 122 -11.31 -13.73 -8.81
CA ALA A 122 -10.43 -12.95 -9.67
C ALA A 122 -10.61 -11.46 -9.48
N THR A 123 -9.54 -10.72 -9.74
CA THR A 123 -9.52 -9.26 -9.65
C THR A 123 -8.75 -8.68 -10.83
N GLY A 124 -9.02 -7.41 -11.16
CA GLY A 124 -8.28 -6.65 -12.16
C GLY A 124 -6.94 -6.10 -11.64
N HIS A 125 -6.21 -6.85 -10.80
CA HIS A 125 -4.88 -6.44 -10.37
C HIS A 125 -3.82 -6.81 -11.42
N TYR A 126 -2.88 -5.90 -11.68
CA TYR A 126 -1.70 -6.12 -12.50
C TYR A 126 -0.64 -6.88 -11.70
N CYS A 127 -0.90 -8.16 -11.46
CA CYS A 127 -0.03 -9.10 -10.76
C CYS A 127 -0.08 -10.43 -11.49
N ARG A 128 0.98 -11.23 -11.39
CA ARG A 128 1.01 -12.57 -11.97
C ARG A 128 1.07 -13.60 -10.84
N LYS A 129 0.57 -14.80 -11.10
CA LYS A 129 0.64 -15.92 -10.17
C LYS A 129 1.27 -17.11 -10.86
N ALA A 130 2.27 -17.69 -10.22
CA ALA A 130 2.85 -18.97 -10.64
C ALA A 130 2.68 -20.01 -9.53
N THR A 131 3.00 -21.26 -9.84
CA THR A 131 2.91 -22.38 -8.91
C THR A 131 4.17 -23.20 -9.04
N ILE A 132 4.78 -23.53 -7.90
CA ILE A 132 5.95 -24.37 -7.82
C ILE A 132 5.65 -25.54 -6.89
N GLU A 133 6.20 -26.70 -7.23
CA GLU A 133 6.18 -27.88 -6.38
C GLU A 133 7.57 -28.04 -5.78
N LYS A 134 7.66 -28.04 -4.45
CA LYS A 134 8.93 -28.16 -3.72
C LYS A 134 8.69 -29.03 -2.50
N ASP A 135 9.54 -30.05 -2.31
CA ASP A 135 9.47 -30.98 -1.18
C ASP A 135 8.10 -31.67 -1.00
N GLY A 136 7.36 -31.85 -2.10
CA GLY A 136 6.01 -32.45 -2.09
C GLY A 136 4.90 -31.48 -1.67
N GLU A 137 5.21 -30.20 -1.50
CA GLU A 137 4.26 -29.13 -1.20
C GLU A 137 4.14 -28.14 -2.37
N THR A 138 2.92 -27.68 -2.61
CA THR A 138 2.61 -26.66 -3.60
C THR A 138 2.76 -25.27 -2.98
N TYR A 139 3.59 -24.42 -3.59
CA TYR A 139 3.71 -23.00 -3.25
C TYR A 139 3.20 -22.13 -4.38
N TYR A 140 2.41 -21.11 -4.02
CA TYR A 140 1.89 -20.10 -4.93
C TYR A 140 2.78 -18.86 -4.88
N GLN A 141 3.37 -18.53 -6.01
CA GLN A 141 4.24 -17.36 -6.15
C GLN A 141 3.40 -16.15 -6.56
N LEU A 142 3.67 -15.00 -5.94
CA LEU A 142 3.12 -13.71 -6.36
C LEU A 142 4.19 -12.94 -7.12
N LEU A 143 3.99 -12.77 -8.42
CA LEU A 143 4.96 -12.16 -9.33
C LEU A 143 4.51 -10.73 -9.70
N ALA A 144 5.47 -9.84 -9.89
CA ALA A 144 5.20 -8.50 -10.41
C ALA A 144 4.47 -8.57 -11.76
N GLY A 145 3.55 -7.63 -12.01
CA GLY A 145 2.88 -7.50 -13.30
C GLY A 145 3.88 -7.33 -14.46
N LYS A 146 3.49 -7.76 -15.66
CA LYS A 146 4.30 -7.57 -16.88
C LYS A 146 4.49 -6.07 -17.19
N ASP A 147 3.43 -5.28 -17.04
CA ASP A 147 3.49 -3.82 -17.10
C ASP A 147 4.09 -3.24 -15.83
N LYS A 148 5.37 -2.87 -15.87
CA LYS A 148 6.10 -2.32 -14.71
C LYS A 148 5.53 -1.01 -14.17
N ASN A 149 4.88 -0.21 -15.01
CA ASN A 149 4.28 1.06 -14.58
C ASN A 149 2.94 0.87 -13.86
N LYS A 150 2.37 -0.34 -13.97
CA LYS A 150 1.08 -0.72 -13.41
C LYS A 150 1.16 -1.87 -12.42
N ASP A 151 2.31 -2.51 -12.26
CA ASP A 151 2.56 -3.59 -11.28
C ASP A 151 1.95 -3.27 -9.92
N GLN A 152 1.00 -4.09 -9.48
CA GLN A 152 0.29 -3.92 -8.22
C GLN A 152 0.72 -4.92 -7.14
N SER A 153 1.81 -5.68 -7.35
CA SER A 153 2.29 -6.69 -6.40
C SER A 153 2.52 -6.11 -5.00
N TYR A 154 3.01 -4.87 -4.92
CA TYR A 154 3.18 -4.13 -3.66
C TYR A 154 1.89 -4.06 -2.83
N PHE A 155 0.73 -3.84 -3.45
CA PHE A 155 -0.54 -3.75 -2.72
C PHE A 155 -1.08 -5.12 -2.29
N LEU A 156 -0.51 -6.21 -2.81
CA LEU A 156 -0.87 -7.60 -2.49
C LEU A 156 0.20 -8.26 -1.61
N CYS A 157 1.13 -7.47 -1.03
CA CYS A 157 2.27 -7.98 -0.29
C CYS A 157 1.93 -8.70 1.02
N GLN A 158 0.67 -8.60 1.46
CA GLN A 158 0.15 -9.23 2.67
C GLN A 158 -0.78 -10.43 2.38
N LEU A 159 -0.81 -10.93 1.14
CA LEU A 159 -1.60 -12.13 0.83
C LEU A 159 -0.96 -13.40 1.38
N THR A 160 -1.80 -14.34 1.82
CA THR A 160 -1.37 -15.66 2.28
C THR A 160 -1.33 -16.68 1.14
N GLN A 161 -0.65 -17.80 1.36
CA GLN A 161 -0.67 -18.96 0.44
C GLN A 161 -2.09 -19.48 0.18
N GLU A 162 -2.93 -19.52 1.22
CA GLU A 162 -4.33 -19.93 1.09
C GLU A 162 -5.11 -18.98 0.17
N GLN A 163 -4.99 -17.67 0.38
CA GLN A 163 -5.64 -16.66 -0.45
C GLN A 163 -5.15 -16.73 -1.91
N LEU A 164 -3.83 -16.87 -2.13
CA LEU A 164 -3.25 -17.00 -3.47
C LEU A 164 -3.70 -18.30 -4.17
N SER A 165 -3.86 -19.39 -3.43
CA SER A 165 -4.34 -20.67 -3.98
C SER A 165 -5.71 -20.53 -4.65
N LYS A 166 -6.54 -19.62 -4.13
CA LYS A 166 -7.91 -19.35 -4.60
C LYS A 166 -8.04 -18.12 -5.50
N THR A 167 -6.93 -17.49 -5.88
CA THR A 167 -6.95 -16.22 -6.63
C THR A 167 -6.43 -16.36 -8.06
N LEU A 168 -7.05 -15.62 -8.98
CA LEU A 168 -6.63 -15.44 -10.37
C LEU A 168 -6.40 -13.96 -10.70
N PHE A 169 -5.40 -13.67 -11.53
CA PHE A 169 -5.06 -12.32 -12.02
C PHE A 169 -5.01 -12.31 -13.56
N PRO A 170 -6.16 -12.23 -14.25
CA PRO A 170 -6.22 -12.50 -15.69
C PRO A 170 -5.45 -11.50 -16.56
N ILE A 171 -5.25 -10.27 -16.06
CA ILE A 171 -4.59 -9.20 -16.80
C ILE A 171 -3.11 -9.01 -16.43
N GLY A 172 -2.56 -9.83 -15.54
CA GLY A 172 -1.17 -9.72 -15.09
C GLY A 172 -0.12 -9.81 -16.18
N GLU A 173 -0.46 -10.51 -17.27
CA GLU A 173 0.39 -10.72 -18.45
C GLU A 173 0.21 -9.66 -19.55
N LEU A 174 -0.63 -8.67 -19.33
CA LEU A 174 -0.99 -7.66 -20.31
C LEU A 174 -0.45 -6.28 -19.93
N GLU A 175 -0.09 -5.51 -20.94
CA GLU A 175 0.10 -4.07 -20.79
C GLU A 175 -1.24 -3.35 -20.66
N LYS A 176 -1.26 -2.21 -19.95
CA LYS A 176 -2.50 -1.41 -19.80
C LYS A 176 -3.11 -1.02 -21.15
N ALA A 177 -2.27 -0.77 -22.16
CA ALA A 177 -2.70 -0.46 -23.51
C ALA A 177 -3.46 -1.63 -24.15
N GLU A 178 -2.97 -2.86 -23.95
CA GLU A 178 -3.64 -4.09 -24.43
C GLU A 178 -4.98 -4.30 -23.73
N VAL A 179 -5.03 -4.09 -22.41
CA VAL A 179 -6.29 -4.14 -21.65
C VAL A 179 -7.31 -3.15 -22.21
N ARG A 180 -6.92 -1.89 -22.45
CA ARG A 180 -7.84 -0.90 -23.04
C ARG A 180 -8.25 -1.25 -24.47
N LYS A 181 -7.35 -1.83 -25.26
CA LYS A 181 -7.64 -2.30 -26.61
C LYS A 181 -8.70 -3.40 -26.59
N ILE A 182 -8.53 -4.41 -25.75
CA ILE A 182 -9.51 -5.51 -25.58
C ILE A 182 -10.87 -4.93 -25.16
N ALA A 183 -10.90 -4.01 -24.19
CA ALA A 183 -12.15 -3.39 -23.76
C ALA A 183 -12.87 -2.64 -24.89
N ALA A 184 -12.12 -1.96 -25.76
CA ALA A 184 -12.68 -1.25 -26.91
C ALA A 184 -13.17 -2.22 -28.00
N GLU A 185 -12.42 -3.28 -28.31
CA GLU A 185 -12.81 -4.32 -29.28
C GLU A 185 -14.07 -5.07 -28.84
N GLN A 186 -14.26 -5.25 -27.53
CA GLN A 186 -15.46 -5.86 -26.96
C GLN A 186 -16.58 -4.85 -26.69
N GLU A 187 -16.39 -3.58 -27.06
CA GLU A 187 -17.34 -2.48 -26.87
C GLU A 187 -17.85 -2.38 -25.41
N LEU A 188 -16.96 -2.60 -24.44
CA LEU A 188 -17.31 -2.49 -23.02
C LEU A 188 -17.50 -1.03 -22.65
N VAL A 189 -18.55 -0.70 -21.90
CA VAL A 189 -18.84 0.68 -21.45
C VAL A 189 -17.65 1.32 -20.72
N THR A 190 -16.85 0.50 -20.04
CA THR A 190 -15.67 0.93 -19.29
C THR A 190 -14.43 1.23 -20.14
N ALA A 191 -14.44 1.00 -21.47
CA ALA A 191 -13.25 1.14 -22.32
C ALA A 191 -12.62 2.55 -22.27
N GLY A 192 -13.46 3.59 -22.25
CA GLY A 192 -13.05 4.98 -22.16
C GLY A 192 -12.83 5.49 -20.73
N LYS A 193 -13.14 4.67 -19.71
CA LYS A 193 -13.12 5.12 -18.31
C LYS A 193 -11.69 5.37 -17.84
N LYS A 194 -11.50 6.45 -17.07
CA LYS A 194 -10.21 6.78 -16.45
C LYS A 194 -9.96 5.83 -15.27
N ASP A 195 -8.69 5.56 -15.01
CA ASP A 195 -8.31 4.76 -13.83
C ASP A 195 -8.73 5.51 -12.56
N SER A 196 -9.27 4.78 -11.58
CA SER A 196 -9.63 5.33 -10.28
C SER A 196 -8.41 5.99 -9.62
N GLN A 197 -8.62 7.15 -9.02
CA GLN A 197 -7.61 7.92 -8.29
C GLN A 197 -8.13 8.15 -6.87
N GLY A 198 -7.24 8.09 -5.87
CA GLY A 198 -7.58 8.28 -4.46
C GLY A 198 -7.53 6.99 -3.65
N LEU A 199 -7.95 7.06 -2.39
CA LEU A 199 -8.05 5.91 -1.50
C LEU A 199 -9.10 4.93 -2.05
N CYS A 200 -8.82 3.63 -2.02
CA CYS A 200 -9.76 2.63 -2.49
C CYS A 200 -11.13 2.80 -1.80
N PHE A 201 -12.22 2.77 -2.57
CA PHE A 201 -13.62 2.84 -2.11
C PHE A 201 -14.11 4.11 -1.37
N ILE A 202 -13.23 4.93 -0.78
CA ILE A 202 -13.62 6.20 -0.11
C ILE A 202 -13.92 7.30 -1.14
N GLY A 203 -13.40 7.16 -2.36
CA GLY A 203 -13.67 8.08 -3.47
C GLY A 203 -12.72 9.27 -3.53
N LYS A 204 -13.15 10.34 -4.21
CA LYS A 204 -12.35 11.56 -4.45
C LYS A 204 -12.43 12.54 -3.27
N VAL A 205 -12.09 12.08 -2.08
CA VAL A 205 -11.99 12.94 -0.87
C VAL A 205 -10.53 13.26 -0.59
N ARG A 206 -10.23 14.51 -0.19
CA ARG A 206 -8.88 14.84 0.27
C ARG A 206 -8.68 14.23 1.64
N LEU A 207 -7.58 13.50 1.83
CA LEU A 207 -7.28 12.82 3.09
C LEU A 207 -7.39 13.73 4.34
N PRO A 208 -6.87 14.98 4.36
CA PRO A 208 -7.04 15.85 5.53
C PRO A 208 -8.50 16.15 5.87
N ASP A 209 -9.37 16.31 4.87
CA ASP A 209 -10.80 16.55 5.09
C ASP A 209 -11.47 15.27 5.65
N PHE A 210 -11.07 14.10 5.13
CA PHE A 210 -11.55 12.82 5.63
C PHE A 210 -11.17 12.61 7.10
N LEU A 211 -9.92 12.88 7.47
CA LEU A 211 -9.42 12.67 8.82
C LEU A 211 -10.05 13.64 9.85
N GLN A 212 -10.46 14.83 9.42
CA GLN A 212 -11.09 15.84 10.30
C GLN A 212 -12.44 15.41 10.89
N GLN A 213 -13.07 14.38 10.35
CA GLN A 213 -14.33 13.84 10.87
C GLN A 213 -14.18 13.27 12.28
N LYS A 214 -13.00 12.73 12.63
CA LYS A 214 -12.72 12.18 13.97
C LYS A 214 -11.55 12.85 14.65
N LEU A 215 -10.50 13.21 13.90
CA LEU A 215 -9.32 13.88 14.44
C LEU A 215 -9.54 15.38 14.38
N LYS A 216 -9.79 16.02 15.52
CA LYS A 216 -10.05 17.47 15.54
C LYS A 216 -8.77 18.24 15.19
N PRO A 217 -8.85 19.29 14.35
CA PRO A 217 -7.73 20.20 14.14
C PRO A 217 -7.22 20.78 15.46
N LYS A 218 -5.90 20.78 15.63
CA LYS A 218 -5.20 21.39 16.76
C LYS A 218 -4.03 22.19 16.22
N GLU A 219 -4.00 23.48 16.53
CA GLU A 219 -2.90 24.34 16.10
C GLU A 219 -1.57 23.89 16.72
N GLY A 220 -0.55 23.81 15.87
CA GLY A 220 0.81 23.43 16.24
C GLY A 220 1.84 24.25 15.46
N VAL A 221 3.12 24.04 15.73
CA VAL A 221 4.22 24.82 15.12
C VAL A 221 4.99 24.02 14.08
N ILE A 222 5.46 24.71 13.04
CA ILE A 222 6.37 24.16 12.04
C ILE A 222 7.77 24.67 12.37
N VAL A 223 8.70 23.74 12.59
CA VAL A 223 10.10 24.01 12.91
C VAL A 223 10.96 23.65 11.70
N GLU A 224 11.78 24.59 11.23
CA GLU A 224 12.81 24.36 10.21
C GLU A 224 14.13 24.00 10.90
N VAL A 225 14.59 22.77 10.68
CA VAL A 225 15.84 22.21 11.20
C VAL A 225 16.93 22.37 10.12
N PRO A 226 18.07 23.01 10.42
CA PRO A 226 19.19 23.13 9.48
C PRO A 226 19.87 21.78 9.18
N ALA A 227 20.38 21.60 7.96
CA ALA A 227 21.08 20.37 7.55
C ALA A 227 22.41 20.12 8.32
N ASN A 228 22.97 21.15 8.95
CA ASN A 228 24.23 21.08 9.70
C ASN A 228 24.01 20.91 11.22
N THR A 229 22.80 20.59 11.67
CA THR A 229 22.53 20.26 13.08
C THR A 229 23.29 18.99 13.49
N GLU A 230 23.85 18.99 14.71
CA GLU A 230 24.72 17.91 15.22
C GLU A 230 24.08 16.52 15.16
N ILE A 231 22.75 16.42 15.23
CA ILE A 231 21.99 15.16 15.13
C ILE A 231 22.25 14.39 13.82
N PHE A 232 22.69 15.05 12.75
CA PHE A 232 23.01 14.43 11.46
C PHE A 232 24.50 14.09 11.32
N SER A 233 25.33 14.50 12.28
CA SER A 233 26.79 14.32 12.24
C SER A 233 27.28 13.07 12.99
N GLU A 234 26.41 12.40 13.75
CA GLU A 234 26.77 11.24 14.58
C GLU A 234 27.02 9.93 13.80
N GLU A 235 26.82 9.91 12.47
CA GLU A 235 26.67 8.65 11.71
C GLU A 235 27.98 8.00 11.24
N THR A 236 29.12 8.69 11.24
CA THR A 236 30.22 8.30 10.34
C THR A 236 31.34 7.44 10.93
N GLU A 237 31.55 7.35 12.26
CA GLU A 237 32.72 6.62 12.79
C GLU A 237 32.49 5.93 14.16
N ARG A 238 31.32 5.31 14.36
CA ARG A 238 31.07 4.52 15.58
C ARG A 238 31.43 3.05 15.37
N ALA A 239 32.31 2.51 16.21
CA ALA A 239 32.48 1.07 16.34
C ALA A 239 31.33 0.51 17.19
N PHE A 240 30.72 -0.58 16.72
CA PHE A 240 29.66 -1.30 17.43
C PHE A 240 30.20 -2.60 18.00
N ASP A 241 29.77 -2.96 19.20
CA ASP A 241 30.23 -4.18 19.88
C ASP A 241 29.58 -5.45 19.27
N SER A 242 28.48 -5.29 18.54
CA SER A 242 27.77 -6.39 17.87
C SER A 242 27.00 -5.93 16.63
N LYS A 243 26.61 -6.88 15.78
CA LYS A 243 25.77 -6.58 14.61
C LYS A 243 24.39 -6.05 15.02
N ILE A 244 23.82 -6.52 16.13
CA ILE A 244 22.52 -6.05 16.64
C ILE A 244 22.61 -4.57 17.04
N GLU A 245 23.67 -4.15 17.73
CA GLU A 245 23.86 -2.74 18.11
C GLU A 245 23.99 -1.83 16.87
N GLU A 246 24.70 -2.30 15.84
CA GLU A 246 24.79 -1.60 14.56
C GLU A 246 23.40 -1.44 13.91
N LEU A 247 22.61 -2.51 13.85
CA LEU A 247 21.27 -2.50 13.27
C LEU A 247 20.31 -1.58 14.04
N GLU A 248 20.31 -1.65 15.37
CA GLU A 248 19.53 -0.78 16.24
C GLU A 248 19.89 0.70 16.05
N HIS A 249 21.18 1.00 15.88
CA HIS A 249 21.63 2.36 15.61
C HIS A 249 21.16 2.85 14.24
N LEU A 250 21.35 2.06 13.17
CA LEU A 250 21.00 2.43 11.80
C LEU A 250 19.49 2.61 11.59
N SER A 251 18.65 1.88 12.31
CA SER A 251 17.19 2.01 12.21
C SER A 251 16.60 3.04 13.20
N LYS A 252 17.43 3.64 14.06
CA LYS A 252 16.96 4.57 15.09
C LYS A 252 16.44 5.86 14.46
N LYS A 253 15.29 6.31 14.94
CA LYS A 253 14.70 7.60 14.55
C LYS A 253 15.54 8.73 15.16
N TYR A 254 15.67 9.84 14.43
CA TYR A 254 16.21 11.05 15.07
C TYR A 254 15.14 11.56 16.03
N LYS A 255 15.58 12.03 17.19
CA LYS A 255 14.70 12.70 18.14
C LYS A 255 14.92 14.19 17.99
N TYR A 256 13.90 14.89 17.52
CA TYR A 256 13.94 16.32 17.33
C TYR A 256 13.31 17.05 18.50
N HIS A 257 13.84 18.22 18.81
CA HIS A 257 13.30 19.19 19.74
C HIS A 257 13.06 20.51 19.01
N GLN A 258 12.09 21.29 19.48
CA GLN A 258 11.81 22.61 18.88
C GLN A 258 13.03 23.55 18.89
N THR A 259 13.98 23.32 19.81
CA THR A 259 15.24 24.06 19.93
C THR A 259 16.27 23.72 18.85
N ASP A 260 16.09 22.62 18.11
CA ASP A 260 17.01 22.19 17.05
C ASP A 260 16.86 23.01 15.77
N GLY A 261 15.86 23.89 15.72
CA GLY A 261 15.52 24.67 14.55
C GLY A 261 14.82 25.99 14.87
N LYS A 262 14.31 26.62 13.84
CA LYS A 262 13.56 27.89 13.93
C LYS A 262 12.09 27.64 13.65
N VAL A 263 11.20 28.22 14.45
CA VAL A 263 9.77 28.24 14.14
C VAL A 263 9.53 29.12 12.89
N VAL A 264 8.95 28.53 11.85
CA VAL A 264 8.74 29.17 10.53
C VAL A 264 7.26 29.27 10.13
N GLY A 265 6.37 28.62 10.87
CA GLY A 265 4.94 28.66 10.59
C GLY A 265 4.11 27.88 11.59
N GLN A 266 2.84 27.73 11.27
CA GLN A 266 1.86 26.98 12.05
C GLN A 266 1.12 25.98 11.16
N HIS A 267 0.55 24.95 11.76
CA HIS A 267 -0.28 23.96 11.08
C HIS A 267 -1.50 23.61 11.92
N GLN A 268 -2.43 22.84 11.35
CA GLN A 268 -3.73 22.51 11.98
C GLN A 268 -3.77 21.10 12.60
N GLY A 269 -2.61 20.48 12.82
CA GLY A 269 -2.47 19.13 13.38
C GLY A 269 -1.33 18.37 12.71
N ALA A 270 -0.44 17.77 13.50
CA ALA A 270 0.75 17.07 12.98
C ALA A 270 0.38 15.79 12.24
N HIS A 271 -0.71 15.12 12.67
CA HIS A 271 -1.25 13.90 12.08
C HIS A 271 -1.76 14.04 10.63
N TYR A 272 -1.86 15.26 10.09
CA TYR A 272 -2.21 15.48 8.67
C TYR A 272 -1.01 15.49 7.71
N PHE A 273 0.19 15.31 8.24
CA PHE A 273 1.42 15.40 7.48
C PHE A 273 2.20 14.10 7.56
N THR A 274 2.94 13.79 6.49
CA THR A 274 3.75 12.58 6.39
C THR A 274 5.19 12.94 6.03
N LYS A 275 6.15 12.15 6.51
CA LYS A 275 7.57 12.26 6.14
C LYS A 275 7.76 12.32 4.61
N GLY A 276 8.54 13.30 4.17
CA GLY A 276 8.79 13.62 2.75
C GLY A 276 7.74 14.53 2.10
N GLN A 277 6.69 14.94 2.82
CA GLN A 277 5.67 15.82 2.26
C GLN A 277 6.21 17.24 2.06
N ARG A 278 6.03 17.78 0.84
CA ARG A 278 6.36 19.17 0.50
C ARG A 278 5.13 20.10 0.49
N LYS A 279 4.00 19.60 0.00
CA LYS A 279 2.79 20.41 -0.23
C LYS A 279 1.98 20.55 1.06
N GLY A 280 1.23 21.64 1.19
CA GLY A 280 0.30 21.85 2.31
C GLY A 280 0.92 22.48 3.56
N LEU A 281 2.23 22.74 3.59
CA LEU A 281 2.89 23.43 4.71
C LEU A 281 2.53 24.92 4.79
N ALA A 282 2.16 25.55 3.66
CA ALA A 282 1.84 26.99 3.57
C ALA A 282 2.94 27.94 4.12
N VAL A 283 4.18 27.47 4.22
CA VAL A 283 5.36 28.26 4.58
C VAL A 283 6.10 28.67 3.31
N GLY A 284 6.51 29.95 3.23
CA GLY A 284 7.27 30.50 2.11
C GLY A 284 8.40 31.42 2.59
N GLY A 285 9.22 31.88 1.65
CA GLY A 285 10.37 32.76 1.95
C GLY A 285 11.68 32.03 2.26
N THR A 286 11.72 30.71 2.10
CA THR A 286 12.95 29.90 2.16
C THR A 286 13.65 29.82 0.79
N PRO A 287 14.99 29.77 0.75
CA PRO A 287 15.76 29.56 -0.49
C PRO A 287 15.34 28.30 -1.27
N GLU A 288 15.13 27.19 -0.57
CA GLU A 288 14.66 25.93 -1.12
C GLU A 288 13.30 25.51 -0.52
N PRO A 289 12.53 24.65 -1.21
CA PRO A 289 11.28 24.15 -0.66
C PRO A 289 11.51 23.36 0.63
N LEU A 290 10.59 23.52 1.59
CA LEU A 290 10.56 22.72 2.82
C LEU A 290 9.93 21.34 2.57
N PHE A 291 10.52 20.33 3.18
CA PHE A 291 10.02 18.97 3.25
C PHE A 291 9.85 18.56 4.71
N VAL A 292 8.79 17.84 5.04
CA VAL A 292 8.59 17.25 6.36
C VAL A 292 9.65 16.17 6.59
N ILE A 293 10.49 16.34 7.61
CA ILE A 293 11.50 15.35 8.03
C ILE A 293 10.99 14.49 9.19
N ASP A 294 10.12 15.05 10.03
CA ASP A 294 9.43 14.30 11.08
C ASP A 294 8.18 15.01 11.58
N THR A 295 7.34 14.28 12.30
CA THR A 295 6.14 14.78 12.96
C THR A 295 6.08 14.27 14.37
N ASP A 296 5.82 15.15 15.32
CA ASP A 296 5.55 14.82 16.72
C ASP A 296 4.08 15.13 17.01
N VAL A 297 3.26 14.10 17.18
CA VAL A 297 1.82 14.26 17.45
C VAL A 297 1.51 14.57 18.92
N GLU A 298 2.42 14.25 19.85
CA GLU A 298 2.25 14.51 21.27
C GLU A 298 2.45 16.01 21.55
N GLU A 299 3.59 16.54 21.10
CA GLU A 299 3.91 17.98 21.19
C GLU A 299 3.23 18.80 20.08
N ASN A 300 2.61 18.13 19.10
CA ASN A 300 1.96 18.72 17.93
C ASN A 300 2.91 19.65 17.15
N VAL A 301 4.05 19.10 16.73
CA VAL A 301 5.12 19.80 16.00
C VAL A 301 5.38 19.11 14.67
N ILE A 302 5.59 19.89 13.61
CA ILE A 302 6.12 19.40 12.34
C ILE A 302 7.56 19.89 12.20
N TYR A 303 8.49 18.94 12.04
CA TYR A 303 9.88 19.23 11.72
C TYR A 303 10.07 19.22 10.21
N THR A 304 10.75 20.24 9.70
CA THR A 304 10.99 20.43 8.26
C THR A 304 12.46 20.71 7.98
N GLY A 305 12.91 20.34 6.78
CA GLY A 305 14.24 20.65 6.27
C GLY A 305 14.13 21.25 4.87
N GLN A 306 15.07 22.14 4.53
CA GLN A 306 15.16 22.73 3.20
C GLN A 306 15.81 21.77 2.20
N GLY A 307 15.21 21.65 1.01
CA GLY A 307 15.73 20.83 -0.06
C GLY A 307 15.35 19.35 0.07
N LYS A 308 15.31 18.66 -1.08
CA LYS A 308 15.00 17.22 -1.14
C LYS A 308 16.14 16.35 -0.63
N ASP A 309 17.35 16.90 -0.61
CA ASP A 309 18.60 16.22 -0.25
C ASP A 309 18.97 16.47 1.23
N HIS A 310 18.02 16.97 2.03
CA HIS A 310 18.23 17.23 3.46
C HIS A 310 18.49 15.92 4.22
N PRO A 311 19.55 15.81 5.05
CA PRO A 311 19.94 14.55 5.70
C PRO A 311 18.83 13.96 6.58
N GLY A 312 18.05 14.81 7.24
CA GLY A 312 16.87 14.37 8.02
C GLY A 312 15.84 13.53 7.25
N ILE A 313 15.83 13.56 5.91
CA ILE A 313 14.92 12.79 5.06
C ILE A 313 15.40 11.35 4.86
N TYR A 314 16.72 11.11 4.89
CA TYR A 314 17.32 9.85 4.46
C TYR A 314 17.60 8.94 5.64
N ARG A 315 17.44 7.63 5.43
CA ARG A 315 17.82 6.59 6.37
C ARG A 315 18.35 5.37 5.64
N LYS A 316 19.31 4.69 6.26
CA LYS A 316 19.91 3.47 5.73
C LYS A 316 19.13 2.21 6.11
N ALA A 317 18.45 2.20 7.24
CA ALA A 317 17.72 1.03 7.72
C ALA A 317 16.34 1.37 8.26
N LEU A 318 15.50 0.34 8.33
CA LEU A 318 14.20 0.35 9.00
C LEU A 318 14.03 -0.91 9.84
N PHE A 319 13.05 -0.89 10.72
CA PHE A 319 12.70 -1.99 11.60
C PHE A 319 11.22 -2.40 11.40
N ILE A 320 10.95 -3.69 11.62
CA ILE A 320 9.63 -4.32 11.56
C ILE A 320 9.46 -5.15 12.83
N ASN A 321 8.38 -4.92 13.56
CA ASN A 321 8.03 -5.74 14.72
C ASN A 321 7.81 -7.22 14.32
N PRO A 322 8.14 -8.20 15.18
CA PRO A 322 8.02 -9.63 14.86
C PRO A 322 6.64 -10.06 14.33
N GLU A 323 5.57 -9.51 14.90
CA GLU A 323 4.17 -9.79 14.53
C GLU A 323 3.72 -9.10 13.24
N GLU A 324 4.48 -8.09 12.78
CA GLU A 324 4.20 -7.35 11.54
C GLU A 324 4.99 -7.92 10.35
N VAL A 325 5.87 -8.90 10.55
CA VAL A 325 6.58 -9.62 9.49
C VAL A 325 5.65 -10.64 8.82
N HIS A 326 5.51 -10.55 7.51
CA HIS A 326 4.67 -11.44 6.71
C HIS A 326 5.45 -12.06 5.54
N TRP A 327 5.53 -13.39 5.53
CA TRP A 327 6.09 -14.14 4.41
C TRP A 327 4.98 -14.73 3.54
N ILE A 328 5.01 -14.37 2.26
CA ILE A 328 4.24 -15.08 1.23
C ILE A 328 4.91 -16.42 0.99
N ARG A 329 6.22 -16.41 0.71
CA ARG A 329 7.05 -17.60 0.54
C ARG A 329 7.59 -18.09 1.87
N ARG A 330 6.74 -18.77 2.62
CA ARG A 330 7.05 -19.30 3.96
C ARG A 330 8.24 -20.27 3.97
N ASP A 331 8.49 -20.96 2.86
CA ASP A 331 9.64 -21.84 2.69
C ASP A 331 10.98 -21.11 2.53
N LEU A 332 10.94 -19.79 2.32
CA LEU A 332 12.10 -18.91 2.21
C LEU A 332 12.25 -18.00 3.44
N ALA A 333 11.39 -18.16 4.45
CA ALA A 333 11.46 -17.39 5.67
C ALA A 333 12.76 -17.72 6.41
N ILE A 334 13.53 -16.68 6.74
CA ILE A 334 14.77 -16.77 7.50
C ILE A 334 14.50 -16.85 9.00
N LYS A 335 15.41 -17.48 9.74
CA LYS A 335 15.35 -17.64 11.20
C LYS A 335 16.14 -16.54 11.90
N ALA A 336 16.01 -16.49 13.23
CA ALA A 336 16.86 -15.60 14.04
C ALA A 336 18.35 -15.83 13.72
N ASP A 337 19.09 -14.73 13.66
CA ASP A 337 20.51 -14.63 13.30
C ASP A 337 20.86 -14.99 11.85
N GLU A 338 19.85 -15.16 10.98
CA GLU A 338 20.04 -15.30 9.54
C GLU A 338 19.81 -13.96 8.81
N GLU A 339 20.45 -13.84 7.65
CA GLU A 339 20.30 -12.71 6.75
C GLU A 339 19.90 -13.16 5.34
N LEU A 340 19.22 -12.28 4.61
CA LEU A 340 18.84 -12.53 3.22
C LEU A 340 18.99 -11.26 2.38
N LYS A 341 19.77 -11.36 1.30
CA LYS A 341 19.85 -10.31 0.27
C LYS A 341 18.61 -10.34 -0.60
N VAL A 342 17.98 -9.17 -0.76
CA VAL A 342 16.72 -9.00 -1.47
C VAL A 342 16.73 -7.70 -2.28
N LEU A 343 15.73 -7.57 -3.14
CA LEU A 343 15.30 -6.30 -3.68
C LEU A 343 14.10 -5.81 -2.88
N ALA A 344 14.10 -4.57 -2.39
CA ALA A 344 13.02 -4.05 -1.56
C ALA A 344 12.49 -2.70 -2.07
N ARG A 345 11.25 -2.39 -1.73
CA ARG A 345 10.67 -1.04 -1.88
C ARG A 345 9.79 -0.72 -0.67
N ILE A 346 9.75 0.55 -0.30
CA ILE A 346 8.99 1.07 0.85
C ILE A 346 7.75 1.87 0.42
N ARG A 347 7.59 2.09 -0.89
CA ARG A 347 6.46 2.83 -1.47
C ARG A 347 6.08 2.25 -2.84
N TYR A 348 4.80 2.37 -3.17
CA TYR A 348 4.31 2.02 -4.50
C TYR A 348 4.99 2.88 -5.57
N ARG A 349 5.41 2.25 -6.68
CA ARG A 349 6.16 2.83 -7.82
C ARG A 349 7.57 3.32 -7.51
N GLN A 350 8.06 3.14 -6.30
CA GLN A 350 9.49 3.25 -6.05
C GLN A 350 10.20 2.11 -6.80
N PRO A 351 11.30 2.39 -7.53
CA PRO A 351 12.17 1.34 -8.05
C PRO A 351 12.60 0.39 -6.94
N LEU A 352 12.85 -0.87 -7.28
CA LEU A 352 13.44 -1.80 -6.33
C LEU A 352 14.86 -1.33 -5.97
N GLN A 353 15.23 -1.53 -4.71
CA GLN A 353 16.51 -1.15 -4.13
C GLN A 353 17.16 -2.39 -3.52
N GLU A 354 18.47 -2.51 -3.63
CA GLU A 354 19.20 -3.59 -2.96
C GLU A 354 19.13 -3.40 -1.44
N ALA A 355 18.78 -4.48 -0.74
CA ALA A 355 18.69 -4.49 0.70
C ALA A 355 19.05 -5.86 1.27
N THR A 356 19.42 -5.88 2.55
CA THR A 356 19.61 -7.10 3.32
C THR A 356 18.62 -7.13 4.47
N LEU A 357 17.85 -8.21 4.56
CA LEU A 357 17.01 -8.54 5.71
C LEU A 357 17.89 -9.17 6.78
N TYR A 358 17.77 -8.71 8.02
CA TYR A 358 18.40 -9.32 9.19
C TYR A 358 17.30 -9.71 10.17
N GLN A 359 17.10 -11.01 10.37
CA GLN A 359 16.12 -11.50 11.33
C GLN A 359 16.78 -11.67 12.69
N THR A 360 16.19 -11.04 13.71
CA THR A 360 16.66 -11.12 15.11
C THR A 360 15.53 -11.65 15.99
N GLU A 361 15.82 -11.91 17.27
CA GLU A 361 14.78 -12.23 18.27
C GLU A 361 13.80 -11.08 18.50
N ASN A 362 14.25 -9.84 18.33
CA ASN A 362 13.47 -8.63 18.60
C ASN A 362 12.59 -8.19 17.41
N GLY A 363 12.87 -8.68 16.20
CA GLY A 363 12.19 -8.27 14.98
C GLY A 363 13.09 -8.38 13.76
N MET A 364 12.68 -7.76 12.66
CA MET A 364 13.42 -7.76 11.41
C MET A 364 13.93 -6.36 11.08
N TYR A 365 15.23 -6.27 10.79
CA TYR A 365 15.83 -5.06 10.24
C TYR A 365 15.96 -5.21 8.72
N VAL A 366 15.69 -4.14 7.99
CA VAL A 366 15.94 -4.06 6.55
C VAL A 366 16.94 -2.94 6.33
N VAL A 367 18.15 -3.31 5.90
CA VAL A 367 19.24 -2.37 5.64
C VAL A 367 19.41 -2.24 4.14
N PHE A 368 19.28 -1.03 3.62
CA PHE A 368 19.49 -0.73 2.21
C PHE A 368 20.96 -0.45 1.92
N GLU A 369 21.41 -0.83 0.72
CA GLU A 369 22.77 -0.49 0.25
C GLU A 369 22.91 1.03 0.04
N GLU A 370 21.89 1.65 -0.55
CA GLU A 370 21.74 3.10 -0.69
C GLU A 370 20.67 3.65 0.26
N GLU A 371 20.88 4.84 0.81
CA GLU A 371 19.92 5.45 1.73
C GLU A 371 18.58 5.75 1.06
N GLN A 372 17.51 5.51 1.81
CA GLN A 372 16.15 5.66 1.34
C GLN A 372 15.51 6.92 1.92
N ALA A 373 14.93 7.72 1.04
CA ALA A 373 14.21 8.92 1.42
C ALA A 373 12.86 8.56 2.07
N SER A 374 12.55 9.24 3.17
CA SER A 374 11.23 9.26 3.80
C SER A 374 10.69 7.88 4.20
N ILE A 375 11.52 7.04 4.82
CA ILE A 375 11.03 5.85 5.54
C ILE A 375 9.96 6.30 6.55
N THR A 376 8.76 5.74 6.45
CA THR A 376 7.56 6.22 7.15
C THR A 376 6.87 5.07 7.86
N GLU A 377 6.63 5.24 9.15
CA GLU A 377 5.94 4.24 9.97
C GLU A 377 4.49 4.04 9.54
N GLY A 378 4.01 2.80 9.64
CA GLY A 378 2.67 2.41 9.18
C GLY A 378 2.59 2.12 7.67
N GLN A 379 3.58 2.54 6.88
CA GLN A 379 3.75 2.03 5.50
C GLN A 379 4.35 0.63 5.52
N PHE A 380 4.39 -0.01 4.35
CA PHE A 380 4.92 -1.35 4.19
C PHE A 380 6.26 -1.31 3.47
N VAL A 381 7.20 -2.12 3.94
CA VAL A 381 8.32 -2.57 3.11
C VAL A 381 7.93 -3.90 2.47
N ALA A 382 8.17 -4.05 1.17
CA ALA A 382 7.93 -5.28 0.42
C ALA A 382 9.25 -5.73 -0.21
N TRP A 383 9.60 -7.01 -0.06
CA TRP A 383 10.85 -7.57 -0.57
C TRP A 383 10.63 -8.69 -1.58
N TYR A 384 11.52 -8.71 -2.56
CA TYR A 384 11.45 -9.45 -3.79
C TYR A 384 12.77 -10.19 -4.04
N ASN A 385 12.71 -11.28 -4.80
CA ASN A 385 13.91 -11.86 -5.40
C ASN A 385 14.30 -11.14 -6.70
N GLN A 386 15.38 -11.61 -7.33
CA GLN A 386 15.90 -11.08 -8.61
C GLN A 386 14.97 -11.31 -9.80
N GLU A 387 14.04 -12.26 -9.70
CA GLU A 387 13.02 -12.57 -10.73
C GLU A 387 11.72 -11.77 -10.51
N GLU A 388 11.75 -10.78 -9.61
CA GLU A 388 10.61 -9.93 -9.23
C GLU A 388 9.41 -10.73 -8.68
N GLU A 389 9.68 -11.87 -8.05
CA GLU A 389 8.75 -12.55 -7.15
C GLU A 389 8.72 -11.82 -5.82
N LEU A 390 7.53 -11.47 -5.36
CA LEU A 390 7.29 -10.92 -4.03
C LEU A 390 7.34 -12.04 -3.00
N LEU A 391 8.34 -11.98 -2.11
CA LEU A 391 8.60 -13.03 -1.12
C LEU A 391 7.88 -12.75 0.20
N GLY A 392 7.78 -11.47 0.59
CA GLY A 392 7.17 -11.05 1.84
C GLY A 392 7.13 -9.52 1.99
N SER A 393 6.62 -9.09 3.14
CA SER A 393 6.52 -7.69 3.53
C SER A 393 6.40 -7.53 5.04
N GLY A 394 6.48 -6.29 5.52
CA GLY A 394 6.08 -5.96 6.87
C GLY A 394 5.78 -4.49 7.05
N VAL A 395 5.10 -4.16 8.14
CA VAL A 395 4.77 -2.78 8.49
C VAL A 395 6.02 -2.13 9.11
N ILE A 396 6.35 -0.92 8.65
CA ILE A 396 7.46 -0.15 9.17
C ILE A 396 7.09 0.39 10.56
N SER A 397 7.97 0.19 11.54
CA SER A 397 7.74 0.48 12.96
C SER A 397 8.61 1.62 13.51
#